data_AF-A0A2I0NRX6-F1
#
_entry.id   AF-A0A2I0NRX6-F1
#
_cell.length_a   1.000
_cell.length_b   1.000
_cell.length_c   1.000
_cell.angle_alpha   90.00
_cell.angle_beta   90.00
_cell.angle_gamma   90.00
#
_symmetry.space_group_name_H-M   'P 1'
#
loop_
_entity.id
_entity.type
_entity.pdbx_description
1 polymer ?
#
loop_
_entity_poly.entity_id
_entity_poly.type
_entity_poly.pdbx_seq_one_letter_code
_entity_poly.pdbx_strand_id
1 'polypeptide(L)'
;MENEGLRIIALYERRKVQETPAPEPVIYHAQSLRVDGQGIIPRADPKYCVQISIKDDSRDYRFPVPAEFNKRGFFVIMAPELPVSIPYGADVKISILETDRKGEKILTQSPLRYRTV
;
A
#
# COMPACT_ATOMS: atom_id res chain seq x y z
N MET A 1 -5.61 -18.48 22.92
CA MET A 1 -5.35 -18.22 21.49
C MET A 1 -4.80 -16.81 21.40
N GLU A 2 -3.49 -16.69 21.24
CA GLU A 2 -2.81 -15.39 21.15
C GLU A 2 -3.29 -14.67 19.89
N ASN A 3 -3.91 -13.50 20.03
CA ASN A 3 -4.13 -12.61 18.89
C ASN A 3 -2.76 -12.06 18.47
N GLU A 4 -2.12 -12.76 17.55
CA GLU A 4 -0.92 -12.33 16.85
C GLU A 4 -1.15 -10.92 16.29
N GLY A 5 -0.27 -9.97 16.61
CA GLY A 5 -0.42 -8.55 16.24
C GLY A 5 -0.55 -8.31 14.73
N LEU A 6 -0.88 -7.06 14.36
CA LEU A 6 -1.09 -6.63 12.98
C LEU A 6 0.13 -6.94 12.09
N ARG A 7 -0.07 -7.71 11.02
CA ARG A 7 0.93 -8.02 9.99
C ARG A 7 0.43 -7.57 8.63
N ILE A 8 1.33 -7.09 7.77
CA ILE A 8 0.98 -6.71 6.40
C ILE A 8 1.95 -7.28 5.37
N ILE A 9 1.43 -7.49 4.16
CA ILE A 9 2.19 -7.78 2.95
C ILE A 9 1.82 -6.72 1.91
N ALA A 10 2.81 -5.95 1.48
CA ALA A 10 2.63 -4.94 0.45
C ALA A 10 3.08 -5.44 -0.92
N LEU A 11 2.20 -5.33 -1.92
CA LEU A 11 2.43 -5.75 -3.28
C LEU A 11 2.19 -4.56 -4.22
N TYR A 12 3.15 -4.29 -5.10
CA TYR A 12 2.94 -3.40 -6.24
C TYR A 12 2.63 -4.25 -7.46
N GLU A 13 1.36 -4.27 -7.85
CA GLU A 13 0.84 -5.08 -8.94
C GLU A 13 0.94 -4.31 -10.25
N ARG A 14 1.55 -4.93 -11.26
CA ARG A 14 1.56 -4.47 -12.65
C ARG A 14 0.68 -5.44 -13.46
N ARG A 15 -0.55 -5.06 -13.76
CA ARG A 15 -1.49 -5.90 -14.53
C ARG A 15 -1.28 -5.69 -16.02
N LYS A 16 -1.24 -6.76 -16.80
CA LYS A 16 -1.30 -6.64 -18.27
C LYS A 16 -2.72 -6.24 -18.67
N VAL A 17 -2.88 -5.07 -19.27
CA VAL A 17 -4.14 -4.69 -19.92
C VAL A 17 -3.99 -5.01 -21.40
N GLN A 18 -4.90 -5.84 -21.93
CA GLN A 18 -5.03 -6.02 -23.38
C GLN A 18 -6.13 -5.07 -23.84
N GLU A 19 -5.75 -3.94 -24.42
CA GLU A 19 -6.68 -3.09 -25.17
C GLU A 19 -6.82 -3.67 -26.59
N THR A 20 -8.03 -4.02 -27.01
CA THR A 20 -8.38 -4.42 -28.39
C THR A 20 -8.26 -3.22 -29.35
N PRO A 21 -8.05 -3.42 -30.67
CA PRO A 21 -6.86 -2.89 -31.33
C PRO A 21 -7.06 -1.57 -32.09
N ALA A 22 -6.08 -0.67 -31.96
CA ALA A 22 -5.64 0.28 -32.98
C ALA A 22 -4.18 -0.08 -33.34
N PRO A 23 -3.64 0.32 -34.51
CA PRO A 23 -2.62 -0.44 -35.24
C PRO A 23 -1.22 -0.55 -34.61
N GLU A 24 -1.01 -0.03 -33.40
CA GLU A 24 0.18 -0.27 -32.59
C GLU A 24 -0.25 -0.58 -31.14
N PRO A 25 -0.01 -1.80 -30.62
CA PRO A 25 -0.38 -2.13 -29.25
C PRO A 25 0.60 -1.47 -28.28
N VAL A 26 0.23 -0.33 -27.71
CA VAL A 26 0.89 0.18 -26.50
C VAL A 26 0.35 -0.61 -25.31
N ILE A 27 1.19 -1.47 -24.73
CA ILE A 27 0.83 -2.22 -23.52
C ILE A 27 0.86 -1.24 -22.34
N TYR A 28 -0.28 -0.64 -21.99
CA TYR A 28 -0.42 0.05 -20.72
C TYR A 28 -0.62 -0.97 -19.61
N HIS A 29 0.09 -0.77 -18.51
CA HIS A 29 -0.08 -1.60 -17.33
C HIS A 29 -0.87 -0.83 -16.29
N ALA A 30 -2.05 -1.33 -15.91
CA ALA A 30 -2.73 -0.85 -14.73
C ALA A 30 -1.86 -1.21 -13.52
N GLN A 31 -1.38 -0.19 -12.82
CA GLN A 31 -0.52 -0.33 -11.64
C GLN A 31 -1.33 -0.04 -10.38
N SER A 32 -1.11 -0.84 -9.33
CA SER A 32 -1.77 -0.63 -8.04
C SER A 32 -0.89 -1.06 -6.87
N LEU A 33 -1.07 -0.38 -5.73
CA LEU A 33 -0.60 -0.84 -4.44
C LEU A 33 -1.70 -1.69 -3.81
N ARG A 34 -1.42 -2.97 -3.58
CA ARG A 34 -2.23 -3.86 -2.76
C ARG A 34 -1.55 -4.06 -1.41
N VAL A 35 -2.29 -3.92 -0.33
CA VAL A 35 -1.80 -4.24 1.02
C VAL A 35 -2.74 -5.26 1.64
N ASP A 36 -2.25 -6.47 1.80
CA ASP A 36 -2.92 -7.54 2.52
C ASP A 36 -2.55 -7.47 4.00
N GLY A 37 -3.54 -7.61 4.87
CA GLY A 37 -3.41 -7.53 6.32
C GLY A 37 -3.87 -8.80 7.01
N GLN A 38 -3.17 -9.17 8.07
CA GLN A 38 -3.64 -10.11 9.08
C GLN A 38 -3.71 -9.38 10.42
N GLY A 39 -4.87 -9.48 11.08
CA GLY A 39 -5.20 -8.71 12.28
C GLY A 39 -6.11 -7.52 11.99
N ILE A 40 -6.55 -6.84 13.05
CA ILE A 40 -7.50 -5.73 12.97
C ILE A 40 -6.74 -4.45 13.31
N ILE A 41 -6.85 -3.43 12.45
CA ILE A 41 -6.51 -2.07 12.86
C ILE A 41 -7.66 -1.61 13.76
N PRO A 42 -7.42 -1.28 15.04
CA PRO A 42 -8.49 -0.99 15.98
C PRO A 42 -9.21 0.29 15.59
N ARG A 43 -10.21 0.17 14.71
CA ARG A 43 -10.98 1.22 14.03
C ARG A 43 -10.18 1.96 12.96
N ALA A 44 -10.81 2.26 11.83
CA ALA A 44 -10.33 3.25 10.85
C ALA A 44 -10.44 4.66 11.44
N ASP A 45 -9.81 4.83 12.60
CA ASP A 45 -9.70 6.08 13.32
C ASP A 45 -8.68 6.95 12.58
N PRO A 46 -8.95 8.27 12.40
CA PRO A 46 -8.02 9.17 11.73
C PRO A 46 -6.62 9.21 12.36
N LYS A 47 -6.45 8.69 13.58
CA LYS A 47 -5.13 8.51 14.19
C LYS A 47 -4.25 7.45 13.51
N TYR A 48 -4.80 6.59 12.65
CA TYR A 48 -4.01 5.61 11.89
C TYR A 48 -3.84 6.02 10.44
N CYS A 49 -2.62 5.89 9.92
CA CYS A 49 -2.33 6.15 8.52
C CYS A 49 -1.40 5.09 7.93
N VAL A 50 -1.43 4.99 6.61
CA VAL A 50 -0.45 4.26 5.83
C VAL A 50 0.65 5.24 5.43
N GLN A 51 1.90 4.84 5.63
CA GLN A 51 3.08 5.57 5.18
C GLN A 51 3.81 4.78 4.09
N ILE A 52 4.15 5.45 3.01
CA ILE A 52 5.06 4.98 1.94
C ILE A 52 6.38 5.72 2.13
N SER A 53 7.46 4.96 2.34
CA SER A 53 8.82 5.48 2.39
C SER A 53 9.62 4.86 1.24
N ILE A 54 10.24 5.70 0.41
CA ILE A 54 11.08 5.27 -0.71
C ILE A 54 12.54 5.56 -0.32
N LYS A 55 13.44 4.57 -0.44
CA LYS A 55 14.80 4.66 0.12
C LYS A 55 15.59 5.90 -0.31
N ASP A 56 15.45 6.30 -1.57
CA ASP A 56 16.19 7.43 -2.16
C ASP A 56 15.36 8.73 -2.16
N ASP A 57 14.20 8.73 -1.51
CA ASP A 57 13.37 9.92 -1.30
C ASP A 57 13.45 10.34 0.18
N SER A 58 13.62 11.64 0.42
CA SER A 58 13.67 12.18 1.78
C SER A 58 12.28 12.36 2.40
N ARG A 59 11.20 12.14 1.64
CA ARG A 59 9.82 12.39 2.06
C ARG A 59 9.11 11.08 2.40
N ASP A 60 8.31 11.16 3.47
CA ASP A 60 7.34 10.14 3.80
C ASP A 60 5.96 10.55 3.28
N TYR A 61 5.35 9.68 2.49
CA TYR A 61 4.03 9.94 1.89
C TYR A 61 2.96 9.21 2.67
N ARG A 62 1.92 9.94 3.10
CA ARG A 62 0.92 9.42 4.02
C ARG A 62 -0.49 9.55 3.46
N PHE A 63 -1.32 8.55 3.74
CA PHE A 63 -2.75 8.59 3.44
C PHE A 63 -3.52 7.79 4.50
N PRO A 64 -4.83 8.06 4.70
CA PRO A 64 -5.65 7.35 5.67
C PRO A 64 -5.69 5.84 5.38
N VAL A 65 -5.81 5.01 6.41
CA VAL A 65 -6.09 3.58 6.22
C VAL A 65 -7.45 3.43 5.52
N PRO A 66 -7.52 2.79 4.34
CA PRO A 66 -8.79 2.60 3.64
C PRO A 66 -9.79 1.79 4.47
N ALA A 67 -11.07 2.18 4.45
CA ALA A 67 -12.12 1.56 5.25
C ALA A 67 -12.34 0.07 4.91
N GLU A 68 -11.98 -0.33 3.70
CA GLU A 68 -12.04 -1.70 3.19
C GLU A 68 -11.09 -2.63 3.94
N PHE A 69 -9.98 -2.13 4.50
CA PHE A 69 -8.98 -2.98 5.14
C PHE A 69 -9.56 -3.80 6.30
N ASN A 70 -10.33 -3.15 7.17
CA ASN A 70 -10.98 -3.82 8.30
C ASN A 70 -12.17 -4.70 7.88
N LYS A 71 -12.74 -4.47 6.69
CA LYS A 71 -13.86 -5.28 6.17
C LYS A 71 -13.40 -6.52 5.41
N ARG A 72 -12.31 -6.40 4.65
CA ARG A 72 -11.83 -7.40 3.68
C ARG A 72 -10.50 -8.04 4.06
N GLY A 73 -9.79 -7.49 5.04
CA GLY A 73 -8.42 -7.88 5.36
C GLY A 73 -7.39 -7.37 4.35
N PHE A 74 -7.78 -6.52 3.39
CA PHE A 74 -6.87 -5.91 2.42
C PHE A 74 -7.47 -4.62 1.85
N PHE A 75 -6.62 -3.79 1.25
CA PHE A 75 -7.03 -2.70 0.37
C PHE A 75 -6.20 -2.66 -0.91
N VAL A 76 -6.73 -2.00 -1.93
CA VAL A 76 -6.04 -1.74 -3.20
C VAL A 76 -6.22 -0.27 -3.53
N ILE A 77 -5.13 0.42 -3.88
CA ILE A 77 -5.13 1.80 -4.36
C ILE A 77 -4.49 1.82 -5.74
N MET A 78 -5.15 2.45 -6.70
CA MET A 78 -4.62 2.60 -8.05
C MET A 78 -3.45 3.57 -8.05
N ALA A 79 -2.43 3.34 -8.87
CA ALA A 79 -1.23 4.18 -8.90
C ALA A 79 -1.50 5.68 -9.08
N PRO A 80 -2.49 6.13 -9.89
CA PRO A 80 -2.84 7.55 -9.99
C PRO A 80 -3.45 8.16 -8.72
N GLU A 81 -3.98 7.35 -7.81
CA GLU A 81 -4.58 7.77 -6.54
C GLU A 81 -3.56 7.77 -5.40
N LEU A 82 -2.36 7.24 -5.62
CA LEU A 82 -1.30 7.27 -4.62
C LEU A 82 -0.76 8.70 -4.45
N PRO A 83 -0.38 9.08 -3.22
CA PRO A 83 0.24 10.38 -2.97
C PRO A 83 1.63 10.53 -3.63
N VAL A 84 2.20 9.43 -4.14
CA VAL A 84 3.49 9.38 -4.83
C VAL A 84 3.48 8.30 -5.90
N SER A 85 4.16 8.59 -7.02
CA SER A 85 4.47 7.57 -8.03
C SER A 85 5.57 6.64 -7.51
N ILE A 86 5.33 5.33 -7.53
CA ILE A 86 6.32 4.33 -7.11
C ILE A 86 6.99 3.74 -8.35
N PRO A 87 8.29 3.99 -8.60
CA PRO A 87 9.00 3.36 -9.70
C PRO A 87 9.05 1.85 -9.52
N TYR A 88 8.96 1.11 -10.64
CA TYR A 88 9.07 -0.34 -10.61
C TYR A 88 10.50 -0.76 -10.23
N GLY A 89 10.62 -1.61 -9.19
CA GLY A 89 11.92 -2.04 -8.66
C GLY A 89 12.56 -1.07 -7.65
N ALA A 90 11.90 0.02 -7.27
CA ALA A 90 12.38 0.89 -6.19
C ALA A 90 12.37 0.16 -4.84
N ASP A 91 13.29 0.53 -3.94
CA ASP A 91 13.25 0.02 -2.56
C ASP A 91 12.24 0.85 -1.77
N VAL A 92 11.06 0.26 -1.52
CA VAL A 92 9.94 0.92 -0.87
C VAL A 92 9.50 0.14 0.35
N LYS A 93 9.17 0.86 1.41
CA LYS A 93 8.62 0.31 2.64
C LYS A 93 7.22 0.89 2.87
N ILE A 94 6.27 0.01 3.15
CA ILE A 94 4.92 0.37 3.55
C ILE A 94 4.80 0.15 5.06
N SER A 95 4.35 1.17 5.77
CA SER A 95 4.13 1.12 7.23
C SER A 95 2.71 1.50 7.57
N ILE A 96 2.16 0.92 8.64
CA ILE A 96 0.93 1.41 9.27
C ILE A 96 1.32 2.01 10.60
N LEU A 97 0.95 3.27 10.78
CA LEU A 97 1.29 4.08 11.93
C LEU A 97 0.05 4.33 12.79
N GLU A 98 0.27 4.49 14.09
CA GLU A 98 -0.65 5.14 15.02
C GLU A 98 -0.02 6.45 15.49
N THR A 99 -0.75 7.56 15.36
CA THR A 99 -0.34 8.87 15.84
C THR A 99 -1.21 9.27 17.01
N ASP A 100 -0.64 9.33 18.21
CA ASP A 100 -1.34 9.75 19.42
C ASP A 100 -0.69 11.00 20.06
N ARG A 101 -1.16 11.39 21.24
CA ARG A 101 -0.62 12.55 21.97
C ARG A 101 0.83 12.36 22.44
N LYS A 102 1.35 11.13 22.42
CA LYS A 102 2.72 10.78 22.82
C LYS A 102 3.67 10.67 21.61
N GLY A 103 3.14 10.67 20.39
CA GLY A 103 3.92 10.70 19.15
C GLY A 103 3.43 9.67 18.13
N GLU A 104 4.31 9.35 17.18
CA GLU A 104 4.04 8.36 16.14
C GLU A 104 4.63 7.00 16.52
N LYS A 105 3.86 5.95 16.28
CA LYS A 105 4.27 4.56 16.51
C LYS A 105 4.02 3.72 15.28
N ILE A 106 5.04 3.03 14.79
CA ILE A 106 4.89 2.00 13.76
C ILE A 106 4.19 0.78 14.39
N LEU A 107 3.00 0.45 13.91
CA LEU A 107 2.28 -0.75 14.31
C LEU A 107 2.79 -1.97 13.54
N THR A 108 3.04 -1.80 12.25
CA THR A 108 3.54 -2.84 11.37
C THR A 108 4.18 -2.23 10.14
N GLN A 109 5.06 -2.97 9.48
CA GLN A 109 5.72 -2.54 8.25
C GLN A 109 6.07 -3.74 7.37
N SER A 110 6.13 -3.52 6.06
CA SER A 110 6.51 -4.54 5.08
C SER A 110 7.26 -3.91 3.92
N PRO A 111 8.35 -4.52 3.44
CA PRO A 111 8.96 -4.11 2.17
C PRO A 111 7.98 -4.38 1.02
N LEU A 112 7.91 -3.44 0.08
CA LEU A 112 7.07 -3.57 -1.10
C LEU A 112 7.65 -4.63 -2.04
N ARG A 113 6.82 -5.57 -2.46
CA ARG A 113 7.20 -6.57 -3.47
C ARG A 113 6.55 -6.26 -4.80
N TYR A 114 7.34 -6.29 -5.87
CA TYR A 114 6.85 -6.05 -7.22
C TYR A 114 6.34 -7.36 -7.82
N ARG A 115 5.12 -7.34 -8.37
CA ARG A 115 4.52 -8.50 -9.02
C ARG A 115 3.89 -8.09 -10.35
N THR A 116 4.15 -8.86 -11.39
CA THR A 116 3.37 -8.79 -12.64
C THR A 116 2.22 -9.79 -12.52
N VAL A 117 1.00 -9.33 -12.77
CA VAL A 117 -0.25 -10.12 -12.63
C VAL A 117 -0.98 -10.18 -13.96
#